data_AF-A0A373CW19-F1
#
_entry.id   AF-A0A373CW19-F1
#
_cell.length_a   1.000
_cell.length_b   1.000
_cell.length_c   1.000
_cell.angle_alpha   90.00
_cell.angle_beta   90.00
_cell.angle_gamma   90.00
#
_symmetry.space_group_name_H-M   'P 1'
#
loop_
_entity.id
_entity.type
_entity.pdbx_description
1 polymer ?
#
loop_
_entity_poly.entity_id
_entity_poly.type
_entity_poly.pdbx_seq_one_letter_code
_entity_poly.pdbx_strand_id
1 'polypeptide(L)'
;MEEQQTLDELIQQTYDWLVAAKYSKGTVYSFKCITNQLKTYAAGKNEIYFSMDLALSFLEDHYHLSSDIRNKKPCFLRFMEMLSDFKLNNSVMIKERKREYQFPEVFLPAVEGYNKYRRSINIKEDSILRTQLYLERFFDFLEGKGCCSFEKITISVI
;
A
#
# COMPACT_ATOMS: atom_id res chain seq x y z
N MET A 1 25.29 -23.21 -14.14
CA MET A 1 24.47 -23.30 -12.91
C MET A 1 24.25 -21.88 -12.45
N GLU A 2 23.03 -21.36 -12.56
CA GLU A 2 22.70 -20.11 -11.86
C GLU A 2 22.80 -20.39 -10.37
N GLU A 3 23.68 -19.68 -9.66
CA GLU A 3 23.74 -19.76 -8.20
C GLU A 3 22.41 -19.27 -7.65
N GLN A 4 21.67 -20.19 -7.02
CA GLN A 4 20.38 -19.87 -6.45
C GLN A 4 20.62 -19.05 -5.18
N GLN A 5 20.21 -17.78 -5.22
CA GLN A 5 20.30 -16.85 -4.11
C GLN A 5 19.51 -17.38 -2.89
N THR A 6 20.14 -17.37 -1.72
CA THR A 6 19.50 -17.76 -0.45
C THR A 6 18.42 -16.76 -0.04
N LEU A 7 17.49 -17.19 0.82
CA LEU A 7 16.46 -16.30 1.36
C LEU A 7 17.08 -15.08 2.08
N ASP A 8 18.19 -15.27 2.78
CA ASP A 8 18.85 -14.19 3.53
C ASP A 8 19.44 -13.12 2.61
N GLU A 9 20.16 -13.57 1.57
CA GLU A 9 20.71 -12.68 0.55
C GLU A 9 19.59 -11.94 -0.19
N LEU A 10 18.49 -12.62 -0.51
CA LEU A 10 17.34 -12.00 -1.17
C LEU A 10 16.71 -10.90 -0.30
N ILE A 11 16.52 -11.16 0.99
CA ILE A 11 15.98 -10.19 1.93
C ILE A 11 16.90 -8.97 2.03
N GLN A 12 18.21 -9.20 2.17
CA GLN A 12 19.18 -8.12 2.33
C GLN A 12 19.26 -7.25 1.07
N GLN A 13 19.37 -7.86 -0.12
CA GLN A 13 19.42 -7.10 -1.37
C GLN A 13 18.12 -6.34 -1.64
N THR A 14 16.96 -6.95 -1.35
CA THR A 14 15.67 -6.25 -1.47
C THR A 14 15.60 -5.07 -0.50
N TYR A 15 16.08 -5.23 0.74
CA TYR A 15 16.14 -4.16 1.72
C TYR A 15 17.00 -2.98 1.23
N ASP A 16 18.21 -3.27 0.74
CA ASP A 16 19.14 -2.24 0.24
C ASP A 16 18.56 -1.50 -0.96
N TRP A 17 17.88 -2.23 -1.86
CA TRP A 17 17.16 -1.62 -2.98
C TRP A 17 16.03 -0.71 -2.50
N LEU A 18 15.22 -1.12 -1.52
CA LEU A 18 14.13 -0.28 -0.97
C LEU A 18 14.66 1.01 -0.34
N VAL A 19 15.81 0.96 0.34
CA VAL A 19 16.49 2.13 0.89
C VAL A 19 16.97 3.05 -0.22
N ALA A 20 17.65 2.51 -1.24
CA ALA A 20 18.12 3.27 -2.40
C ALA A 20 16.97 3.93 -3.18
N ALA A 21 15.84 3.23 -3.31
CA ALA A 21 14.61 3.72 -3.92
C ALA A 21 13.82 4.72 -3.05
N LYS A 22 14.37 5.13 -1.89
CA LYS A 22 13.78 6.13 -0.98
C LYS A 22 12.39 5.76 -0.46
N TYR A 23 12.12 4.47 -0.24
CA TYR A 23 10.92 4.05 0.46
C TYR A 23 10.86 4.65 1.87
N SER A 24 9.64 4.85 2.39
CA SER A 24 9.47 5.47 3.71
C SER A 24 10.14 4.64 4.81
N LYS A 25 10.70 5.31 5.83
CA LYS A 25 11.34 4.63 6.98
C LYS A 25 10.41 3.59 7.62
N GLY A 26 9.12 3.91 7.73
CA GLY A 26 8.12 2.98 8.27
C GLY A 26 7.92 1.74 7.40
N THR A 27 7.94 1.88 6.07
CA THR A 27 7.86 0.75 5.14
C THR A 27 9.09 -0.13 5.23
N VAL A 28 10.29 0.46 5.20
CA VAL A 28 11.57 -0.26 5.29
C VAL A 28 11.68 -1.00 6.63
N TYR A 29 11.30 -0.36 7.73
CA TYR A 29 11.25 -0.99 9.05
C TYR A 29 10.27 -2.18 9.09
N SER A 30 9.04 -1.98 8.60
CA SER A 30 8.03 -3.03 8.57
C SER A 30 8.46 -4.20 7.69
N PHE A 31 9.05 -3.93 6.52
CA PHE A 31 9.62 -4.95 5.65
C PHE A 31 10.63 -5.81 6.41
N LYS A 32 11.63 -5.18 7.05
CA LYS A 32 12.66 -5.87 7.84
C LYS A 32 12.08 -6.73 8.95
N CYS A 33 11.11 -6.23 9.71
CA CYS A 33 10.49 -6.99 10.80
C CYS A 33 9.79 -8.25 10.29
N ILE A 34 9.03 -8.13 9.20
CA ILE A 34 8.24 -9.23 8.65
C ILE A 34 9.14 -10.26 7.95
N THR A 35 10.15 -9.82 7.21
CA THR A 35 11.07 -10.75 6.54
C THR A 35 11.98 -11.49 7.53
N ASN A 36 12.31 -10.90 8.68
CA ASN A 36 12.99 -11.63 9.75
C ASN A 36 12.14 -12.77 10.32
N GLN A 37 10.83 -12.57 10.46
CA GLN A 37 9.93 -13.65 10.89
C GLN A 37 9.79 -14.73 9.82
N LEU A 38 9.71 -14.34 8.54
CA LEU A 38 9.76 -15.28 7.42
C LEU A 38 11.03 -16.11 7.47
N LYS A 39 12.19 -15.50 7.74
CA LYS A 39 13.48 -16.19 7.86
C LYS A 39 13.45 -17.24 8.99
N THR A 40 12.94 -16.88 10.17
CA THR A 40 12.78 -17.81 11.29
C THR A 40 11.82 -18.96 10.95
N TYR A 41 10.70 -18.65 10.28
CA TYR A 41 9.73 -19.65 9.84
C TYR A 41 10.34 -20.62 8.82
N ALA A 42 11.06 -20.10 7.83
CA ALA A 42 11.73 -20.90 6.80
C ALA A 42 12.78 -21.84 7.41
N ALA A 43 13.58 -21.35 8.37
CA ALA A 43 14.53 -22.18 9.10
C ALA A 43 13.84 -23.34 9.84
N GLY A 44 12.66 -23.10 10.44
CA GLY A 44 11.87 -24.15 11.09
C GLY A 44 11.31 -25.21 10.14
N LYS A 45 11.23 -24.92 8.83
CA LYS A 45 10.78 -25.84 7.78
C LYS A 45 11.96 -26.42 6.96
N ASN A 46 13.21 -26.11 7.31
CA ASN A 46 14.42 -26.43 6.55
C ASN A 46 14.41 -25.88 5.10
N GLU A 47 13.75 -24.73 4.90
CA GLU A 47 13.66 -24.07 3.61
C GLU A 47 14.72 -22.97 3.50
N ILE A 48 15.62 -23.09 2.53
CA ILE A 48 16.78 -22.19 2.36
C ILE A 48 16.47 -21.08 1.32
N TYR A 49 15.55 -21.37 0.39
CA TYR A 49 15.26 -20.53 -0.75
C TYR A 49 13.85 -19.95 -0.68
N PHE A 50 13.70 -18.72 -1.16
CA PHE A 50 12.39 -18.10 -1.27
C PHE A 50 11.56 -18.76 -2.38
N SER A 51 10.32 -19.13 -2.04
CA SER A 51 9.23 -19.42 -2.96
C SER A 51 7.96 -18.70 -2.51
N MET A 52 7.05 -18.43 -3.45
CA MET A 52 5.75 -17.85 -3.07
C MET A 52 4.91 -18.82 -2.24
N ASP A 53 5.07 -20.13 -2.42
CA ASP A 53 4.36 -21.13 -1.61
C ASP A 53 4.83 -21.12 -0.15
N LEU A 54 6.15 -20.97 0.09
CA LEU A 54 6.71 -20.76 1.43
C LEU A 54 6.13 -19.49 2.07
N ALA A 55 6.10 -18.41 1.31
CA ALA A 55 5.58 -17.12 1.77
C ALA A 55 4.10 -17.15 2.10
N LEU A 56 3.28 -17.79 1.27
CA LEU A 56 1.85 -17.97 1.52
C LEU A 56 1.60 -18.86 2.74
N SER A 57 2.35 -19.96 2.87
CA SER A 57 2.28 -20.83 4.05
C SER A 57 2.66 -20.07 5.33
N PHE A 58 3.70 -19.23 5.29
CA PHE A 58 4.08 -18.36 6.40
C PHE A 58 2.94 -17.41 6.81
N LEU A 59 2.29 -16.77 5.83
CA LEU A 59 1.18 -15.84 6.12
C LEU A 59 -0.04 -16.56 6.70
N GLU A 60 -0.32 -17.77 6.24
CA GLU A 60 -1.39 -18.59 6.77
C GLU A 60 -1.08 -19.09 8.19
N ASP A 61 0.07 -19.73 8.39
CA ASP A 61 0.48 -20.32 9.66
C ASP A 61 0.69 -19.26 10.76
N HIS A 62 1.35 -18.13 10.44
CA HIS A 62 1.78 -17.15 11.43
C HIS A 62 0.76 -16.02 11.68
N TYR A 63 -0.04 -15.67 10.67
CA TYR A 63 -0.98 -14.55 10.75
C TYR A 63 -2.44 -14.98 10.65
N HIS A 64 -2.72 -16.28 10.51
CA HIS A 64 -4.07 -16.83 10.33
C HIS A 64 -4.83 -16.15 9.18
N LEU A 65 -4.09 -15.74 8.15
CA LEU A 65 -4.64 -15.15 6.94
C LEU A 65 -5.09 -16.27 6.01
N SER A 66 -6.19 -16.96 6.33
CA SER A 66 -6.81 -17.92 5.41
C SER A 66 -7.53 -17.21 4.26
N SER A 67 -7.79 -17.93 3.15
CA SER A 67 -8.50 -17.68 1.86
C SER A 67 -9.03 -16.28 1.45
N ASP A 68 -9.34 -15.39 2.39
CA ASP A 68 -9.79 -14.01 2.21
C ASP A 68 -8.62 -12.98 2.14
N ILE A 69 -7.38 -13.47 2.01
CA ILE A 69 -6.13 -12.68 1.87
C ILE A 69 -6.27 -11.56 0.82
N ARG A 70 -6.97 -11.85 -0.28
CA ARG A 70 -7.19 -10.93 -1.40
C ARG A 70 -8.09 -9.74 -1.04
N ASN A 71 -9.02 -9.90 -0.12
CA ASN A 71 -9.99 -8.86 0.26
C ASN A 71 -9.48 -7.96 1.39
N LYS A 72 -8.62 -8.46 2.28
CA LYS A 72 -8.07 -7.68 3.40
C LYS A 72 -6.73 -6.98 3.10
N LYS A 73 -6.06 -7.31 1.98
CA LYS A 73 -4.75 -6.76 1.54
C LYS A 73 -3.85 -6.28 2.70
N PRO A 74 -3.45 -7.15 3.64
CA PRO A 74 -2.50 -6.74 4.65
C PRO A 74 -1.17 -6.37 3.96
N CYS A 75 -0.50 -5.35 4.48
CA CYS A 75 0.84 -4.93 4.05
C CYS A 75 1.85 -6.10 3.98
N PHE A 76 1.60 -7.18 4.72
CA PHE A 76 2.41 -8.40 4.75
C PHE A 76 2.47 -9.13 3.41
N LEU A 77 1.34 -9.35 2.72
CA LEU A 77 1.36 -9.97 1.39
C LEU A 77 2.19 -9.12 0.42
N ARG A 78 2.08 -7.79 0.52
CA ARG A 78 2.87 -6.90 -0.34
C ARG A 78 4.36 -7.13 -0.14
N PHE A 79 4.85 -7.34 1.08
CA PHE A 79 6.27 -7.62 1.31
C PHE A 79 6.72 -8.95 0.70
N MET A 80 5.86 -9.98 0.70
CA MET A 80 6.15 -11.24 0.00
C MET A 80 6.22 -11.02 -1.52
N GLU A 81 5.28 -10.25 -2.08
CA GLU A 81 5.32 -9.86 -3.48
C GLU A 81 6.58 -9.03 -3.80
N MET A 82 7.07 -8.18 -2.87
CA MET A 82 8.30 -7.40 -3.09
C MET A 82 9.53 -8.30 -3.22
N LEU A 83 9.63 -9.35 -2.40
CA LEU A 83 10.69 -10.36 -2.52
C LEU A 83 10.59 -11.10 -3.86
N SER A 84 9.37 -11.45 -4.28
CA SER A 84 9.15 -12.09 -5.59
C SER A 84 9.49 -11.17 -6.76
N ASP A 85 9.07 -9.90 -6.71
CA ASP A 85 9.37 -8.87 -7.71
C ASP A 85 10.89 -8.75 -7.87
N PHE A 86 11.60 -8.62 -6.74
CA PHE A 86 13.05 -8.44 -6.73
C PHE A 86 13.79 -9.68 -7.22
N LYS A 87 13.40 -10.88 -6.79
CA LYS A 87 13.99 -12.14 -7.27
C LYS A 87 13.89 -12.30 -8.79
N LEU A 88 12.80 -11.83 -9.39
CA LEU A 88 12.55 -11.96 -10.83
C LEU A 88 13.18 -10.83 -11.65
N ASN A 89 13.21 -9.60 -11.12
CA ASN A 89 13.50 -8.41 -11.92
C ASN A 89 14.62 -7.52 -11.35
N ASN A 90 15.28 -7.92 -10.26
CA ASN A 90 16.22 -7.09 -9.49
C ASN A 90 15.66 -5.69 -9.15
N SER A 91 14.34 -5.59 -9.02
CA SER A 91 13.61 -4.37 -8.75
C SER A 91 12.25 -4.68 -8.13
N VAL A 92 11.73 -3.76 -7.32
CA VAL A 92 10.40 -3.89 -6.72
C VAL A 92 9.40 -3.06 -7.50
N MET A 93 8.32 -3.70 -7.98
CA MET A 93 7.30 -3.02 -8.78
C MET A 93 6.51 -2.02 -7.93
N ILE A 94 6.54 -0.74 -8.28
CA ILE A 94 5.74 0.27 -7.56
C ILE A 94 4.26 0.05 -7.92
N LYS A 95 3.46 -0.37 -6.95
CA LYS A 95 2.00 -0.43 -7.12
C LYS A 95 1.44 0.98 -6.99
N GLU A 96 1.31 1.67 -8.12
CA GLU A 96 0.65 2.98 -8.19
C GLU A 96 -0.79 2.87 -7.65
N ARG A 97 -1.19 3.86 -6.83
CA ARG A 97 -2.59 4.00 -6.44
C ARG A 97 -3.37 4.58 -7.62
N LYS A 98 -3.87 3.71 -8.49
CA LYS A 98 -4.78 4.06 -9.59
C LYS A 98 -6.24 4.06 -9.12
N ARG A 99 -6.55 4.71 -8.00
CA ARG A 99 -7.96 4.91 -7.62
C ARG A 99 -8.42 6.22 -8.24
N GLU A 100 -9.33 6.12 -9.18
CA GLU A 100 -10.13 7.25 -9.63
C GLU A 100 -11.19 7.52 -8.56
N TYR A 101 -11.23 8.76 -8.07
CA TYR A 101 -12.20 9.21 -7.08
C TYR A 101 -13.38 9.82 -7.80
N GLN A 102 -14.58 9.45 -7.36
CA GLN A 102 -15.81 9.98 -7.91
C GLN A 102 -16.36 11.01 -6.91
N PHE A 103 -17.00 12.06 -7.42
CA PHE A 103 -17.59 13.09 -6.58
C PHE A 103 -18.98 13.43 -7.09
N PRO A 104 -19.93 13.75 -6.19
CA PRO A 104 -21.21 14.30 -6.59
C PRO A 104 -21.03 15.53 -7.47
N GLU A 105 -21.83 15.63 -8.53
CA GLU A 105 -21.69 16.64 -9.58
C GLU A 105 -21.69 18.07 -9.02
N VAL A 106 -22.51 18.28 -7.98
CA VAL A 106 -22.65 19.55 -7.27
C VAL A 106 -21.38 20.03 -6.55
N PHE A 107 -20.48 19.11 -6.19
CA PHE A 107 -19.24 19.41 -5.48
C PHE A 107 -18.00 19.38 -6.39
N LEU A 108 -18.12 18.94 -7.64
CA LEU A 108 -17.00 18.90 -8.60
C LEU A 108 -16.26 20.24 -8.73
N PRO A 109 -16.92 21.40 -8.90
CA PRO A 109 -16.21 22.67 -9.03
C PRO A 109 -15.35 23.02 -7.80
N ALA A 110 -15.82 22.65 -6.61
CA ALA A 110 -15.08 22.88 -5.37
C ALA A 110 -13.88 21.94 -5.23
N VAL A 111 -14.03 20.66 -5.60
CA VAL A 111 -12.92 19.70 -5.63
C VAL A 111 -11.84 20.14 -6.62
N GLU A 112 -12.24 20.54 -7.82
CA GLU A 112 -11.32 21.02 -8.85
C GLU A 112 -10.58 22.30 -8.40
N GLY A 113 -11.32 23.27 -7.86
CA GLY A 113 -10.76 24.50 -7.30
C GLY A 113 -9.75 24.24 -6.18
N TYR A 114 -10.10 23.34 -5.25
CA TYR A 114 -9.22 22.95 -4.15
C TYR A 114 -7.94 22.24 -4.65
N ASN A 115 -8.07 21.33 -5.61
CA ASN A 115 -6.93 20.64 -6.21
C ASN A 115 -6.01 21.61 -6.97
N LYS A 116 -6.59 22.54 -7.73
CA LYS A 116 -5.84 23.60 -8.44
C LYS A 116 -5.06 24.47 -7.46
N TYR A 117 -5.69 24.89 -6.37
CA TYR A 117 -5.03 25.66 -5.31
C TYR A 117 -3.86 24.88 -4.70
N ARG A 118 -4.06 23.61 -4.33
CA ARG A 118 -2.98 22.78 -3.75
C ARG A 118 -1.80 22.60 -4.69
N ARG A 119 -2.05 22.44 -5.98
CA ARG A 119 -0.98 22.42 -6.99
C ARG A 119 -0.23 23.75 -7.05
N SER A 120 -0.94 24.89 -7.00
CA SER A 120 -0.31 26.21 -7.03
C SER A 120 0.61 26.50 -5.84
N ILE A 121 0.37 25.84 -4.69
CA ILE A 121 1.23 25.93 -3.51
C ILE A 121 2.23 24.77 -3.41
N ASN A 122 2.52 24.09 -4.52
CA ASN A 122 3.52 23.00 -4.64
C ASN A 122 3.30 21.80 -3.71
N ILE A 123 2.05 21.49 -3.37
CA ILE A 123 1.74 20.26 -2.66
C ILE A 123 1.95 19.07 -3.60
N LYS A 124 2.66 18.05 -3.13
CA LYS A 124 2.92 16.81 -3.88
C LYS A 124 1.63 16.13 -4.33
N GLU A 125 1.59 15.64 -5.57
CA GLU A 125 0.42 14.94 -6.12
C GLU A 125 -0.03 13.75 -5.25
N ASP A 126 0.90 12.98 -4.66
CA ASP A 126 0.54 11.92 -3.70
C ASP A 126 -0.26 12.42 -2.49
N SER A 127 0.03 13.64 -2.02
CA SER A 127 -0.71 14.28 -0.94
C SER A 127 -2.08 14.78 -1.42
N ILE A 128 -2.18 15.20 -2.67
CA ILE A 128 -3.44 15.55 -3.32
C ILE A 128 -4.35 14.32 -3.44
N LEU A 129 -3.80 13.21 -3.94
CA LEU A 129 -4.49 11.92 -4.08
C LEU A 129 -4.92 11.32 -2.73
N ARG A 130 -4.14 11.49 -1.66
CA ARG A 130 -4.53 11.05 -0.31
C ARG A 130 -5.74 11.82 0.21
N THR A 131 -5.83 13.11 -0.07
CA THR A 131 -6.98 13.93 0.37
C THR A 131 -8.24 13.63 -0.43
N GLN A 132 -8.13 13.22 -1.69
CA GLN A 132 -9.31 12.85 -2.50
C GLN A 132 -10.17 11.77 -1.82
N LEU A 133 -9.56 10.76 -1.17
CA LEU A 133 -10.30 9.73 -0.41
C LEU A 133 -11.22 10.33 0.66
N TYR A 134 -10.72 11.33 1.37
CA TYR A 134 -11.48 11.97 2.45
C TYR A 134 -12.53 12.92 1.90
N LEU A 135 -12.24 13.61 0.78
CA LEU A 135 -13.20 14.45 0.10
C LEU A 135 -14.37 13.63 -0.46
N GLU A 136 -14.09 12.49 -1.12
CA GLU A 136 -15.10 11.59 -1.67
C GLU A 136 -16.05 11.14 -0.56
N ARG A 137 -15.50 10.57 0.52
CA ARG A 137 -16.29 10.14 1.69
C ARG A 137 -17.13 11.25 2.32
N PHE A 138 -16.58 12.46 2.39
CA PHE A 138 -17.28 13.60 2.97
C PHE A 138 -18.42 14.09 2.06
N PHE A 139 -18.17 14.18 0.76
CA PHE A 139 -19.19 14.64 -0.19
C PHE A 139 -20.29 13.59 -0.41
N ASP A 140 -19.96 12.30 -0.41
CA ASP A 140 -20.94 11.21 -0.40
C ASP A 140 -21.86 11.31 0.84
N PHE A 141 -21.28 11.61 2.00
CA PHE A 141 -22.05 11.82 3.23
C PHE A 141 -23.00 13.02 3.10
N LEU A 142 -22.52 14.16 2.59
CA LEU A 142 -23.36 15.34 2.41
C LEU A 142 -24.48 15.10 1.41
N GLU A 143 -24.20 14.47 0.27
CA GLU A 143 -25.21 14.10 -0.72
C GLU A 143 -26.27 13.16 -0.11
N GLY A 144 -25.85 12.15 0.66
CA GLY A 144 -26.74 11.25 1.39
C GLY A 144 -27.62 11.94 2.44
N LYS A 145 -27.23 13.13 2.92
CA LYS A 145 -28.03 14.00 3.79
C LYS A 145 -28.91 14.99 3.03
N GLY A 146 -28.93 14.94 1.70
CA GLY A 146 -29.63 15.90 0.84
C GLY A 146 -28.98 17.28 0.79
N CYS A 147 -27.72 17.39 1.21
CA CYS A 147 -26.97 18.64 1.18
C CYS A 147 -26.33 18.83 -0.20
N CYS A 148 -26.94 19.68 -1.02
CA CYS A 148 -26.49 20.00 -2.38
C CYS A 148 -25.86 21.41 -2.49
N SER A 149 -25.36 21.99 -1.41
CA SER A 149 -24.67 23.30 -1.44
C SER A 149 -23.85 23.51 -0.17
N PHE A 150 -22.71 24.19 -0.28
CA PHE A 150 -21.89 24.59 0.87
C PHE A 150 -22.65 25.49 1.85
N GLU A 151 -23.57 26.31 1.37
CA GLU A 151 -24.41 27.19 2.21
C GLU A 151 -25.35 26.40 3.13
N LYS A 152 -25.63 25.15 2.78
CA LYS A 152 -26.48 24.24 3.55
C LYS A 152 -25.69 23.40 4.55
N ILE A 153 -24.36 23.50 4.56
CA ILE A 153 -23.51 22.81 5.54
C ILE A 153 -23.60 23.57 6.86
N THR A 154 -24.31 22.98 7.81
CA THR A 154 -24.42 23.47 9.19
C THR A 154 -23.94 22.40 10.17
N ILE A 155 -23.74 22.77 11.44
CA ILE A 155 -23.38 21.81 12.49
C ILE A 155 -24.39 20.66 12.58
N SER A 156 -25.68 20.90 12.30
CA SER A 156 -26.71 19.85 12.37
C SER A 156 -26.64 18.84 11.21
N VAL A 157 -25.87 19.12 10.16
CA VAL A 157 -25.68 18.23 9.01
C VAL A 157 -24.48 17.29 9.22
N ILE A 158 -23.50 17.67 10.05
CA ILE A 158 -22.24 16.96 10.34
C ILE A 158 -22.41 16.13 11.61
#